data_AF-A0A8J6XVB3-F1
#
_entry.id   AF-A0A8J6XVB3-F1
#
_cell.length_a   1.000
_cell.length_b   1.000
_cell.length_c   1.000
_cell.angle_alpha   90.00
_cell.angle_beta   90.00
_cell.angle_gamma   90.00
#
_symmetry.space_group_name_H-M   'P 1'
#
loop_
_entity.id
_entity.type
_entity.pdbx_description
1 polymer ?
#
loop_
_entity_poly.entity_id
_entity_poly.type
_entity_poly.pdbx_seq_one_letter_code
_entity_poly.pdbx_strand_id
1 'polypeptide(L)' 'MNTKLIMPPKFNVNQFVSFIGGAGTILYYQPDSNTWKYAVEMPKGPEPDIGRVGAETTILLHEVDIHGVIN' A
#
# COMPACT_ATOMS: atom_id res chain seq x y z
N MET A 1 14.22 26.08 11.86
CA MET A 1 13.86 24.90 11.05
C MET A 1 12.35 24.76 11.15
N ASN A 2 11.60 24.98 10.06
CA ASN A 2 10.15 24.78 10.08
C ASN A 2 9.87 23.28 10.04
N THR A 3 9.66 22.66 11.19
CA THR A 3 9.16 21.28 11.29
C THR A 3 7.73 21.28 10.81
N LYS A 4 7.53 21.09 9.50
CA LYS A 4 6.21 20.87 8.91
C LYS A 4 5.64 19.63 9.59
N LEU A 5 4.65 19.82 10.46
CA LEU A 5 3.98 18.75 11.19
C LEU A 5 3.31 17.86 10.15
N ILE A 6 3.94 16.73 9.86
CA ILE A 6 3.34 15.65 9.10
C ILE A 6 2.21 15.08 9.95
N MET A 7 1.00 15.04 9.39
CA MET A 7 -0.14 14.38 10.04
C MET A 7 0.20 12.92 10.29
N PRO A 8 -0.29 12.29 11.38
CA PRO A 8 -0.07 10.86 11.59
C PRO A 8 -0.62 10.03 10.41
N PRO A 9 -0.03 8.86 10.12
CA PRO A 9 -0.48 8.01 9.02
C PRO A 9 -1.90 7.53 9.29
N LYS A 10 -2.75 7.54 8.25
CA LYS A 10 -4.13 7.06 8.35
C LYS A 10 -4.23 5.55 8.46
N PHE A 11 -3.28 4.83 7.87
CA PHE A 11 -3.28 3.37 7.82
C PHE A 11 -2.04 2.79 8.49
N ASN A 12 -2.15 1.54 8.94
CA ASN A 12 -1.10 0.84 9.67
C ASN A 12 -0.71 -0.47 8.96
N VAL A 13 0.46 -0.98 9.33
CA VAL A 13 0.96 -2.28 8.84
C VAL A 13 -0.02 -3.40 9.20
N ASN A 14 -0.14 -4.40 8.32
CA ASN A 14 -1.08 -5.53 8.39
C ASN A 14 -2.56 -5.17 8.19
N GLN A 15 -2.91 -3.94 7.84
CA GLN A 15 -4.27 -3.62 7.43
C GLN A 15 -4.50 -4.03 5.97
N PHE A 16 -5.62 -4.70 5.72
CA PHE A 16 -6.09 -4.99 4.36
C PHE A 16 -6.87 -3.78 3.85
N VAL A 17 -6.43 -3.18 2.74
CA VAL A 17 -6.97 -1.93 2.21
C VAL A 17 -7.39 -2.06 0.76
N SER A 18 -8.37 -1.25 0.37
CA SER A 18 -8.81 -1.12 -1.03
C SER A 18 -8.28 0.16 -1.67
N PHE A 19 -8.02 0.10 -2.96
CA PHE A 19 -7.53 1.22 -3.78
C PHE A 19 -7.99 1.02 -5.23
N ILE A 20 -7.72 2.00 -6.10
CA ILE A 20 -8.03 1.86 -7.53
C ILE A 20 -7.17 0.74 -8.13
N GLY A 21 -7.82 -0.33 -8.60
CA GLY A 21 -7.15 -1.47 -9.24
C GLY A 21 -7.07 -2.73 -8.37
N GLY A 22 -7.44 -2.68 -7.09
CA GLY A 22 -7.50 -3.88 -6.26
C GLY A 22 -7.56 -3.64 -4.76
N ALA A 23 -7.14 -4.66 -4.02
CA ALA A 23 -6.98 -4.63 -2.58
C ALA A 23 -5.72 -5.39 -2.18
N GLY A 24 -5.17 -5.08 -1.01
CA GLY A 24 -3.94 -5.70 -0.53
C GLY A 24 -3.61 -5.33 0.91
N THR A 25 -2.57 -5.95 1.45
CA THR A 25 -2.11 -5.76 2.82
C THR A 25 -1.00 -4.73 2.89
N ILE A 26 -1.08 -3.76 3.79
CA ILE A 26 0.01 -2.80 4.03
C ILE A 26 1.19 -3.54 4.70
N LEU A 27 2.37 -3.50 4.04
CA LEU A 27 3.61 -4.06 4.58
C LEU A 27 4.40 -3.03 5.39
N TYR A 28 4.50 -1.81 4.89
CA TYR A 28 5.18 -0.70 5.56
C TYR A 28 4.72 0.63 4.97
N TYR A 29 5.03 1.72 5.66
CA TYR A 29 4.76 3.07 5.18
C TYR A 29 5.92 4.01 5.52
N GLN A 30 6.07 5.05 4.72
CA GLN A 30 7.10 6.06 4.90
C GLN A 30 6.55 7.47 4.67
N PRO A 31 7.08 8.49 5.35
CA PRO A 31 6.72 9.87 5.08
C PRO A 31 7.12 10.24 3.64
N ASP A 32 6.25 10.97 2.95
CA ASP A 32 6.50 11.49 1.61
C ASP A 32 5.99 12.93 1.51
N SER A 33 6.92 13.89 1.48
CA SER A 33 6.70 15.35 1.49
C SER A 33 5.77 15.86 2.60
N ASN A 34 4.47 15.60 2.47
CA ASN A 34 3.38 16.07 3.32
C ASN A 34 2.32 15.02 3.63
N THR A 35 2.54 13.80 3.17
CA THR A 35 1.64 12.67 3.30
C THR A 35 2.46 11.42 3.57
N TRP A 36 1.85 10.27 3.36
CA TRP A 36 2.44 8.95 3.53
C TRP A 36 2.37 8.18 2.23
N LYS A 37 3.42 7.41 1.96
CA LYS A 37 3.41 6.33 0.98
C LYS A 37 3.32 5.01 1.68
N TYR A 38 2.56 4.10 1.11
CA TYR A 38 2.29 2.77 1.65
C TYR A 38 2.75 1.73 0.63
N ALA A 39 3.54 0.76 1.09
CA ALA A 39 3.82 -0.45 0.35
C ALA A 39 2.69 -1.45 0.63
N VAL A 40 1.95 -1.81 -0.42
CA VAL A 40 0.79 -2.69 -0.33
C VAL A 40 1.07 -3.97 -1.11
N GLU A 41 1.01 -5.10 -0.43
CA GLU A 41 1.10 -6.43 -1.01
C GLU A 41 -0.28 -6.88 -1.49
N MET A 42 -0.44 -7.04 -2.79
CA MET A 42 -1.62 -7.65 -3.39
C MET A 42 -1.62 -9.16 -3.17
N PRO A 43 -2.80 -9.79 -3.02
CA PRO A 43 -2.90 -11.23 -2.94
C PRO A 43 -2.37 -11.86 -4.23
N LYS A 44 -1.49 -12.87 -4.08
CA LYS A 44 -1.04 -13.66 -5.22
C LYS A 44 -2.24 -14.40 -5.79
N GLY A 45 -2.58 -14.12 -7.05
CA GLY A 45 -3.50 -14.98 -7.80
C GLY A 45 -2.94 -16.40 -7.93
N PRO A 46 -3.77 -17.36 -8.40
CA PRO A 46 -3.31 -18.72 -8.63
C PRO A 46 -2.06 -18.72 -9.52
N GLU A 47 -1.09 -19.58 -9.18
CA GLU A 47 0.13 -19.74 -9.96
C GLU A 47 -0.24 -20.15 -11.39
N PRO A 48 0.18 -19.41 -12.43
CA PRO A 48 -0.14 -19.78 -13.80
C PRO A 48 0.60 -21.07 -14.20
N ASP A 49 -0.05 -21.87 -15.06
CA ASP A 49 0.45 -23.15 -15.57
C ASP A 49 1.82 -23.04 -16.28
N ILE A 50 2.19 -21.82 -16.72
CA ILE A 50 3.47 -21.48 -17.33
C ILE A 50 4.08 -20.34 -16.52
N GLY A 51 5.32 -20.52 -16.05
CA GLY A 51 5.99 -19.68 -15.07
C GLY A 51 5.80 -18.18 -15.26
N ARG A 52 5.32 -17.50 -14.22
CA ARG A 52 5.16 -16.05 -14.20
C ARG A 52 6.53 -15.37 -14.21
N VAL A 53 6.81 -14.59 -15.25
CA VAL A 53 7.95 -13.66 -15.23
C VAL A 53 7.52 -12.42 -14.44
N GLY A 54 7.99 -12.31 -13.20
CA GLY A 54 7.70 -11.21 -12.28
C GLY A 54 6.83 -11.63 -11.09
N ALA A 55 7.44 -11.73 -9.91
CA ALA A 55 6.78 -12.03 -8.63
C ALA A 55 6.39 -10.77 -7.85
N GLU A 56 6.55 -9.60 -8.47
CA GLU A 56 6.28 -8.30 -7.84
C GLU A 56 4.77 -8.16 -7.61
N THR A 57 4.36 -8.45 -6.39
CA THR A 57 2.98 -8.30 -5.91
C THR A 57 2.83 -7.06 -5.01
N THR A 58 3.91 -6.30 -4.84
CA THR A 58 3.95 -5.11 -3.98
C THR A 58 3.90 -3.86 -4.83
N ILE A 59 2.99 -2.96 -4.48
CA ILE A 59 2.86 -1.64 -5.10
C ILE A 59 3.07 -0.54 -4.07
N LEU A 60 3.49 0.64 -4.54
CA LEU A 60 3.58 1.84 -3.72
C LEU A 60 2.41 2.77 -4.04
N LEU A 61 1.64 3.12 -3.03
CA LEU A 61 0.47 4.00 -3.14
C LEU A 61 0.65 5.23 -2.26
N HIS A 62 0.16 6.39 -2.71
CA HIS A 62 0.01 7.52 -1.79
C HIS A 62 -1.21 7.31 -0.90
N GLU A 63 -1.22 7.95 0.27
CA GLU A 63 -2.33 7.87 1.21
C GLU A 63 -3.70 8.23 0.59
N VAL A 64 -3.71 9.13 -0.40
CA VAL A 64 -4.92 9.56 -1.11
C VAL A 64 -5.47 8.50 -2.07
N ASP A 65 -4.62 7.59 -2.53
CA ASP A 65 -5.00 6.53 -3.46
C ASP A 65 -5.68 5.33 -2.75
N ILE A 66 -5.60 5.29 -1.41
CA ILE A 66 -6.22 4.26 -0.58
C ILE A 66 -7.63 4.72 -0.17
N HIS A 67 -8.64 3.95 -0.55
CA HIS A 67 -10.04 4.28 -0.28
C HIS A 67 -10.46 3.94 1.16
N GLY A 68 -9.89 2.88 1.75
CA GLY A 68 -10.23 2.48 3.12
C GLY A 68 -9.77 1.07 3.49
N VAL A 69 -9.90 0.75 4.77
CA VAL A 69 -9.64 -0.59 5.33
C VAL A 69 -10.85 -1.49 5.08
N ILE A 70 -10.59 -2.73 4.68
CA ILE A 70 -11.58 -3.78 4.47
C ILE A 70 -11.49 -4.72 5.67
N ASN A 71 -12.63 -5.03 6.31
CA ASN A 71 -12.73 -6.02 7.39
C ASN A 71 -13.12 -7.39 6.84
#